data_AF-A0A1Z8B1Q7-F1
#
_entry.id   AF-A0A1Z8B1Q7-F1
#
_cell.length_a   1.000
_cell.length_b   1.000
_cell.length_c   1.000
_cell.angle_alpha   90.00
_cell.angle_beta   90.00
_cell.angle_gamma   90.00
#
_symmetry.space_group_name_H-M   'P 1'
#
loop_
_entity.id
_entity.type
_entity.pdbx_description
1 polymer ?
#
loop_
_entity_poly.entity_id
_entity_poly.type
_entity_poly.pdbx_seq_one_letter_code
_entity_poly.pdbx_strand_id
1 'polypeptide(L)'
;MSNAGILVVTFIITITIVVLFFYYSSQIKKRDSQTLESDWKAFQNAVQQHRISTIKDIGSQLIYNENISEEQVREMSNIIKMLENDHKELTDLKWIIYNKRKDWSKKYPRYFDGHPM
;
A
#
# COMPACT_ATOMS: atom_id res chain seq x y z
N MET A 1 45.99 -18.95 6.90
CA MET A 1 45.54 -17.78 6.11
C MET A 1 45.96 -16.53 6.85
N SER A 2 46.45 -15.51 6.16
CA SER A 2 46.83 -14.25 6.80
C SER A 2 45.59 -13.46 7.23
N ASN A 3 45.70 -12.66 8.29
CA ASN A 3 44.62 -11.80 8.78
C ASN A 3 44.08 -10.87 7.67
N ALA A 4 44.97 -10.43 6.76
CA ALA A 4 44.59 -9.67 5.57
C ALA A 4 43.66 -10.46 4.63
N GLY A 5 43.93 -11.76 4.41
CA GLY A 5 43.07 -12.61 3.59
C GLY A 5 41.68 -12.81 4.19
N ILE A 6 41.58 -12.92 5.51
CA ILE A 6 40.28 -13.04 6.21
C ILE A 6 39.48 -11.75 6.05
N LEU A 7 40.09 -10.57 6.21
CA LEU A 7 39.40 -9.28 6.05
C LEU A 7 38.85 -9.08 4.63
N VAL A 8 39.62 -9.42 3.61
CA VAL A 8 39.18 -9.31 2.20
C VAL A 8 37.98 -10.22 1.92
N VAL A 9 38.03 -11.47 2.38
CA VAL A 9 36.93 -12.42 2.19
C VAL A 9 35.66 -11.95 2.90
N THR A 10 35.77 -11.49 4.15
CA THR A 10 34.62 -10.98 4.91
C THR A 10 34.01 -9.74 4.26
N PHE A 11 34.83 -8.84 3.70
CA PHE A 11 34.36 -7.66 2.99
C PHE A 11 33.57 -8.02 1.72
N ILE A 12 34.08 -8.98 0.93
CA ILE A 12 33.40 -9.47 -0.27
C ILE A 12 32.05 -10.10 0.10
N ILE A 13 32.02 -10.98 1.11
CA ILE A 13 30.79 -11.61 1.58
C ILE A 13 29.76 -10.55 2.01
N THR A 14 30.20 -9.53 2.75
CA THR A 14 29.32 -8.45 3.22
C THR A 14 28.71 -7.69 2.03
N ILE A 15 29.52 -7.34 1.03
CA ILE A 15 29.02 -6.69 -0.20
C ILE A 15 28.03 -7.60 -0.92
N THR A 16 28.32 -8.89 -1.06
CA THR A 16 27.42 -9.85 -1.71
C THR A 16 26.06 -9.92 -1.00
N ILE A 17 26.06 -9.98 0.34
CA ILE A 17 24.81 -9.98 1.13
C ILE A 17 24.02 -8.71 0.89
N VAL A 18 24.68 -7.55 0.90
CA VAL A 18 24.03 -6.24 0.65
C VAL A 18 23.40 -6.20 -0.75
N VAL A 19 24.12 -6.63 -1.79
CA VAL A 19 23.62 -6.67 -3.17
C VAL A 19 22.40 -7.57 -3.30
N LEU A 20 22.44 -8.77 -2.71
CA LEU A 20 21.31 -9.70 -2.72
C LEU A 20 20.09 -9.13 -2.00
N PHE A 21 20.30 -8.47 -0.86
CA PHE A 21 19.22 -7.83 -0.09
C PHE A 21 18.51 -6.73 -0.89
N PHE A 22 19.27 -5.84 -1.55
CA PHE A 22 18.70 -4.79 -2.40
C PHE A 22 17.98 -5.35 -3.62
N TYR A 23 18.54 -6.38 -4.26
CA TYR A 23 17.91 -7.06 -5.39
C TYR A 23 16.55 -7.66 -5.00
N TYR A 24 16.52 -8.40 -3.89
CA TYR A 24 15.30 -9.04 -3.40
C TYR A 24 14.23 -7.99 -3.02
N SER A 25 14.65 -6.93 -2.32
CA SER A 25 13.77 -5.81 -1.96
C SER A 25 13.19 -5.12 -3.19
N SER A 26 13.96 -4.96 -4.26
CA SER A 26 13.48 -4.37 -5.52
C SER A 26 12.44 -5.25 -6.22
N GLN A 27 12.62 -6.57 -6.20
CA GLN A 27 11.66 -7.50 -6.81
C GLN A 27 10.34 -7.59 -6.04
N ILE A 28 10.37 -7.50 -4.70
CA ILE A 28 9.15 -7.40 -3.90
C ILE A 28 8.34 -6.17 -4.31
N LYS A 29 8.98 -5.00 -4.37
CA LYS A 29 8.32 -3.75 -4.78
C LYS A 29 7.66 -3.85 -6.16
N LYS A 30 8.29 -4.55 -7.11
CA LYS A 30 7.71 -4.77 -8.45
C LYS A 30 6.46 -5.65 -8.38
N ARG A 31 6.48 -6.73 -7.60
CA ARG A 31 5.32 -7.60 -7.44
C ARG A 31 4.15 -6.87 -6.78
N ASP A 32 4.43 -6.05 -5.76
CA ASP A 32 3.42 -5.26 -5.06
C ASP A 32 2.75 -4.20 -5.95
N SER A 33 3.47 -3.67 -6.95
CA SER A 33 2.90 -2.77 -7.95
C SER A 33 2.01 -3.48 -8.97
N GLN A 34 2.35 -4.72 -9.34
CA GLN A 34 1.56 -5.50 -10.30
C GLN A 34 0.27 -6.05 -9.69
N THR A 35 0.29 -6.40 -8.41
CA THR A 35 -0.91 -6.82 -7.69
C THR A 35 -1.87 -5.66 -7.45
N LEU A 36 -1.36 -4.44 -7.24
CA LEU A 36 -2.19 -3.26 -6.97
C LEU A 36 -3.26 -3.00 -8.05
N GLU A 37 -2.91 -3.04 -9.34
CA GLU A 37 -3.85 -2.77 -10.41
C GLU A 37 -4.94 -3.85 -10.53
N SER A 38 -4.54 -5.11 -10.37
CA SER A 38 -5.47 -6.25 -10.32
C SER A 38 -6.42 -6.15 -9.12
N ASP A 39 -5.88 -5.87 -7.94
CA ASP A 39 -6.65 -5.73 -6.70
C ASP A 39 -7.58 -4.53 -6.77
N TRP A 40 -7.15 -3.44 -7.40
CA TRP A 40 -7.96 -2.25 -7.62
C TRP A 40 -9.17 -2.55 -8.51
N LYS A 41 -8.94 -3.26 -9.62
CA LYS A 41 -10.02 -3.69 -10.51
C LYS A 41 -10.97 -4.66 -9.80
N ALA A 42 -10.44 -5.58 -8.99
CA ALA A 42 -11.26 -6.50 -8.20
C ALA A 42 -12.12 -5.77 -7.16
N PHE A 43 -11.58 -4.73 -6.52
CA PHE A 43 -12.32 -3.86 -5.61
C PHE A 43 -13.44 -3.13 -6.32
N GLN A 44 -13.18 -2.48 -7.47
CA GLN A 44 -14.21 -1.80 -8.26
C GLN A 44 -15.33 -2.76 -8.69
N ASN A 45 -14.98 -3.98 -9.11
CA ASN A 45 -15.96 -5.02 -9.43
C ASN A 45 -16.79 -5.43 -8.21
N ALA A 46 -16.16 -5.56 -7.04
CA ALA A 46 -16.87 -5.89 -5.80
C ALA A 46 -17.85 -4.79 -5.38
N VAL A 47 -17.47 -3.52 -5.58
CA VAL A 47 -18.34 -2.36 -5.36
C VAL A 47 -19.54 -2.38 -6.30
N GLN A 48 -19.32 -2.58 -7.62
CA GLN A 48 -20.41 -2.67 -8.60
C GLN A 48 -21.39 -3.79 -8.27
N GLN A 49 -20.88 -4.94 -7.82
CA GLN A 49 -21.68 -6.10 -7.46
C GLN A 49 -22.19 -6.08 -6.02
N HIS A 50 -21.96 -4.99 -5.27
CA HIS A 50 -22.37 -4.83 -3.87
C HIS A 50 -21.93 -5.99 -2.96
N ARG A 51 -20.76 -6.59 -3.24
CA ARG A 51 -20.21 -7.70 -2.45
C ARG A 51 -19.45 -7.17 -1.24
N ILE A 52 -20.18 -6.80 -0.18
CA ILE A 52 -19.63 -6.07 0.98
C ILE A 52 -18.45 -6.78 1.65
N SER A 53 -18.52 -8.11 1.86
CA SER A 53 -17.39 -8.88 2.38
C SER A 53 -16.14 -8.75 1.51
N THR A 54 -16.29 -8.83 0.19
CA THR A 54 -15.17 -8.70 -0.75
C THR A 54 -14.62 -7.28 -0.78
N ILE A 55 -15.49 -6.26 -0.68
CA ILE A 55 -15.07 -4.85 -0.54
C ILE A 55 -14.22 -4.67 0.71
N LYS A 56 -14.63 -5.28 1.83
CA LYS A 56 -13.89 -5.24 3.10
C LYS A 56 -12.51 -5.88 2.96
N ASP A 57 -12.44 -7.10 2.42
CA ASP A 57 -11.21 -7.87 2.34
C ASP A 57 -10.20 -7.22 1.38
N ILE A 58 -10.62 -6.95 0.14
CA ILE A 58 -9.75 -6.36 -0.88
C ILE A 58 -9.42 -4.91 -0.53
N GLY A 59 -10.38 -4.14 -0.02
CA GLY A 59 -10.16 -2.76 0.41
C GLY A 59 -9.11 -2.68 1.53
N SER A 60 -9.11 -3.64 2.46
CA SER A 60 -8.09 -3.72 3.51
C SER A 60 -6.71 -4.04 2.93
N GLN A 61 -6.60 -4.93 1.95
CA GLN A 61 -5.32 -5.22 1.29
C GLN A 61 -4.78 -4.01 0.51
N LEU A 62 -5.65 -3.35 -0.25
CA LEU A 62 -5.32 -2.17 -1.05
C LEU A 62 -4.75 -1.03 -0.20
N ILE A 63 -5.37 -0.72 0.93
CA ILE A 63 -4.96 0.41 1.76
C ILE A 63 -3.59 0.20 2.42
N TYR A 64 -3.19 -1.06 2.66
CA TYR A 64 -1.86 -1.40 3.16
C TYR A 64 -0.78 -1.44 2.07
N ASN A 65 -1.15 -1.46 0.79
CA ASN A 65 -0.17 -1.37 -0.30
C ASN A 65 0.58 -0.02 -0.23
N GLU A 66 1.90 -0.05 -0.38
CA GLU A 66 2.75 1.16 -0.36
C GLU A 66 2.58 2.01 -1.62
N ASN A 67 2.21 1.38 -2.74
CA ASN A 67 2.10 2.00 -4.05
C ASN A 67 0.69 2.53 -4.36
N ILE A 68 -0.30 2.34 -3.47
CA ILE A 68 -1.63 2.90 -3.66
C ILE A 68 -1.55 4.42 -3.82
N SER A 69 -2.29 4.98 -4.76
CA SER A 69 -2.27 6.41 -5.04
C SER A 69 -3.20 7.21 -4.14
N GLU A 70 -2.95 8.52 -4.01
CA GLU A 70 -3.82 9.43 -3.27
C GLU A 70 -5.26 9.41 -3.80
N GLU A 71 -5.39 9.41 -5.12
CA GLU A 71 -6.68 9.38 -5.80
C GLU A 71 -7.46 8.09 -5.49
N GLN A 72 -6.79 6.93 -5.49
CA GLN A 72 -7.40 5.65 -5.15
C GLN A 72 -7.91 5.63 -3.71
N VAL A 73 -7.13 6.12 -2.74
CA VAL A 73 -7.57 6.19 -1.33
C VAL A 73 -8.73 7.18 -1.17
N ARG A 74 -8.73 8.29 -1.89
CA ARG A 74 -9.83 9.26 -1.91
C ARG A 74 -11.11 8.63 -2.47
N GLU A 75 -11.01 7.89 -3.56
CA GLU A 75 -12.14 7.17 -4.17
C GLU A 75 -12.69 6.10 -3.21
N MET A 76 -11.81 5.27 -2.62
CA MET A 76 -12.21 4.31 -1.58
C MET A 76 -12.93 4.98 -0.41
N SER A 77 -12.40 6.11 0.06
CA SER A 77 -13.03 6.87 1.16
C SER A 77 -14.45 7.32 0.80
N ASN A 78 -14.68 7.75 -0.44
CA ASN A 78 -16.00 8.18 -0.90
C ASN A 78 -16.96 7.00 -1.00
N ILE A 79 -16.51 5.88 -1.59
CA ILE A 79 -17.29 4.64 -1.74
C ILE A 79 -17.71 4.11 -0.37
N ILE A 80 -16.76 3.95 0.56
CA ILE A 80 -17.04 3.41 1.89
C ILE A 80 -17.96 4.34 2.69
N LYS A 81 -17.81 5.66 2.55
CA LYS A 81 -18.73 6.62 3.20
C LYS A 81 -20.17 6.47 2.71
N MET A 82 -20.38 6.11 1.45
CA MET A 82 -21.72 5.84 0.91
C MET A 82 -22.28 4.51 1.42
N LEU A 83 -21.46 3.47 1.48
CA LEU A 83 -21.89 2.11 1.86
C LEU A 83 -22.03 1.89 3.36
N GLU A 84 -21.31 2.64 4.20
CA GLU A 84 -21.29 2.42 5.66
C GLU A 84 -22.65 2.65 6.33
N ASN A 85 -23.46 3.56 5.81
CA ASN A 85 -24.79 3.84 6.36
C ASN A 85 -25.66 2.58 6.42
N ASP A 86 -25.50 1.71 5.42
CA ASP A 86 -26.26 0.47 5.27
C ASP A 86 -25.46 -0.77 5.75
N HIS A 87 -24.14 -0.65 5.84
CA HIS A 87 -23.22 -1.76 6.15
C HIS A 87 -22.15 -1.39 7.19
N LYS A 88 -22.51 -1.52 8.48
CA LYS A 88 -21.61 -1.24 9.62
C LYS A 88 -20.33 -2.09 9.64
N GLU A 89 -20.30 -3.24 8.96
CA GLU A 89 -19.11 -4.08 8.84
C GLU A 89 -17.93 -3.42 8.11
N LEU A 90 -18.20 -2.31 7.41
CA LEU A 90 -17.19 -1.48 6.73
C LEU A 90 -16.59 -0.38 7.62
N THR A 91 -17.07 -0.20 8.86
CA THR A 91 -16.57 0.85 9.76
C THR A 91 -15.08 0.71 10.05
N ASP A 92 -14.57 -0.51 10.20
CA ASP A 92 -13.12 -0.74 10.40
C ASP A 92 -12.31 -0.28 9.18
N LEU A 93 -12.76 -0.65 7.98
CA LEU A 93 -12.11 -0.27 6.73
C LEU A 93 -12.09 1.26 6.56
N LYS A 94 -13.19 1.94 6.91
CA LYS A 94 -13.23 3.41 6.93
C LYS A 94 -12.16 4.01 7.82
N TRP A 95 -11.98 3.50 9.04
CA TRP A 95 -10.97 4.00 9.95
C TRP A 95 -9.56 3.82 9.40
N ILE A 96 -9.28 2.66 8.78
CA ILE A 96 -7.97 2.40 8.16
C ILE A 96 -7.73 3.35 6.99
N ILE A 97 -8.72 3.54 6.11
CA ILE A 97 -8.65 4.50 5.01
C ILE A 97 -8.41 5.92 5.53
N TYR A 98 -9.16 6.34 6.55
CA TYR A 98 -9.01 7.67 7.15
C TYR A 98 -7.61 7.88 7.75
N ASN A 99 -7.08 6.88 8.45
CA ASN A 99 -5.76 6.96 9.06
C ASN A 99 -4.65 7.04 7.99
N LYS A 100 -4.69 6.19 6.96
CA LYS A 100 -3.75 6.25 5.83
C LYS A 100 -3.79 7.62 5.17
N ARG A 101 -5.00 8.13 4.95
CA ARG A 101 -5.25 9.46 4.39
C ARG A 101 -4.63 10.57 5.26
N LYS A 102 -4.81 10.51 6.58
CA LYS A 102 -4.19 11.45 7.55
C LYS A 102 -2.66 11.36 7.57
N ASP A 103 -2.09 10.16 7.43
CA ASP A 103 -0.64 10.01 7.44
C ASP A 103 0.00 10.55 6.15
N TRP A 104 -0.70 10.46 5.01
CA TRP A 104 -0.30 11.16 3.80
C TRP A 104 -0.40 12.67 3.89
N SER A 105 -1.45 13.22 4.50
CA SER A 105 -1.56 14.67 4.69
C SER A 105 -0.43 15.23 5.57
N LYS A 106 0.04 14.46 6.56
CA LYS A 106 1.23 14.82 7.34
C LYS A 106 2.52 14.75 6.52
N LYS A 107 2.65 13.76 5.64
CA LYS A 107 3.84 13.56 4.81
C LYS A 107 3.93 14.53 3.64
N TYR A 108 2.79 14.98 3.11
CA TYR A 108 2.65 15.87 1.96
C TYR A 108 1.58 16.96 2.22
N PRO A 109 1.87 17.96 3.08
CA PRO A 109 0.86 18.90 3.59
C PRO A 109 0.24 19.85 2.55
N ARG A 110 0.77 19.92 1.32
CA ARG A 110 0.32 20.89 0.30
C ARG A 110 -0.65 20.34 -0.76
N TYR A 111 -0.97 19.05 -0.74
CA TYR A 111 -1.87 18.43 -1.73
C TYR A 111 -3.22 18.00 -1.15
N PHE A 112 -3.39 18.14 0.16
CA PHE A 112 -4.51 17.55 0.89
C PHE A 112 -5.73 18.46 1.07
N ASP A 113 -5.55 19.75 0.79
CA ASP A 113 -6.55 20.79 0.97
C ASP A 113 -7.20 21.08 -0.40
N GLY A 114 -8.05 20.18 -0.90
CA GLY A 114 -9.01 20.63 -1.92
C GLY A 114 -10.02 21.55 -1.22
N HIS A 115 -10.14 22.86 -1.43
CA HIS A 115 -9.57 23.86 -2.35
C HIS A 115 -9.94 25.26 -1.73
N PRO A 116 -9.45 26.44 -2.19
CA PRO A 116 -10.08 27.11 -3.35
C PRO A 116 -9.15 28.00 -4.20
N MET A 117 -9.11 27.74 -5.51
CA MET A 117 -9.29 28.72 -6.59
C MET A 117 -9.69 27.96 -7.85
#